data_AF-A0A943SB58-F1
#
_entry.id   AF-A0A943SB58-F1
#
_cell.length_a   1.000
_cell.length_b   1.000
_cell.length_c   1.000
_cell.angle_alpha   90.00
_cell.angle_beta   90.00
_cell.angle_gamma   90.00
#
_symmetry.space_group_name_H-M   'P 1'
#
loop_
_entity.id
_entity.type
_entity.pdbx_description
1 polymer ?
#
loop_
_entity_poly.entity_id
_entity_poly.type
_entity_poly.pdbx_seq_one_letter_code
_entity_poly.pdbx_strand_id
1 'polypeptide(L)' 'MKLSKLTKPELEKIKSNANFTTEEEQIFTFLFRGFSNKEISIKTCLSLRTVERRISGIKEKIKRLEVSDNV' A
#
# COMPACT_ATOMS: atom_id res chain seq x y z
N MET A 1 3.71 11.50 -1.10
CA MET A 1 3.50 10.95 0.25
C MET A 1 4.59 9.92 0.58
N LYS A 2 5.36 10.12 1.66
CA LYS A 2 6.27 9.08 2.20
C LYS A 2 5.44 8.18 3.12
N LEU A 3 5.11 6.97 2.66
CA LEU A 3 4.39 5.93 3.43
C LEU A 3 5.14 5.48 4.70
N SER A 4 6.41 5.85 4.84
CA SER A 4 7.33 5.53 5.94
C SER A 4 6.95 6.15 7.29
N LYS A 5 5.84 6.89 7.39
CA LYS A 5 5.38 7.59 8.60
C LYS A 5 4.01 7.15 9.11
N LEU A 6 3.34 6.20 8.44
CA LEU A 6 2.03 5.75 8.91
C LEU A 6 2.16 5.02 10.25
N THR A 7 1.25 5.28 11.16
CA THR A 7 1.22 4.63 12.47
C THR A 7 0.34 3.37 12.36
N LYS A 8 0.59 2.31 13.16
CA LYS A 8 -0.28 1.10 13.23
C LYS A 8 -1.80 1.37 13.10
N PRO A 9 -2.39 2.39 13.77
CA PRO A 9 -3.82 2.71 13.63
C PRO A 9 -4.25 3.24 12.26
N GLU A 10 -3.39 3.96 11.53
CA GLU A 10 -3.71 4.45 10.18
C GLU A 10 -3.70 3.30 9.17
N LEU A 11 -2.84 2.30 9.39
CA LEU A 11 -2.78 1.09 8.57
C LEU A 11 -4.11 0.31 8.65
N GLU A 12 -4.63 0.13 9.86
CA GLU A 12 -5.91 -0.54 10.12
C GLU A 12 -7.10 0.23 9.54
N LYS A 13 -7.11 1.57 9.65
CA LYS A 13 -8.14 2.41 9.01
C LYS A 13 -8.12 2.29 7.49
N ILE A 14 -6.93 2.37 6.87
CA ILE A 14 -6.81 2.23 5.42
C ILE A 14 -7.19 0.80 5.00
N LYS A 15 -6.79 -0.23 5.77
CA LYS A 15 -7.12 -1.62 5.49
C LYS A 15 -8.62 -1.92 5.62
N SER A 16 -9.29 -1.32 6.60
CA SER A 16 -10.74 -1.48 6.80
C SER A 16 -11.57 -0.69 5.81
N ASN A 17 -11.09 0.46 5.32
CA ASN A 17 -11.82 1.30 4.36
C ASN A 17 -11.47 1.01 2.89
N ALA A 18 -10.32 0.41 2.61
CA ALA A 18 -9.93 0.07 1.25
C ALA A 18 -10.30 -1.39 0.94
N ASN A 19 -11.02 -1.59 -0.16
CA ASN A 19 -11.18 -2.91 -0.79
C ASN A 19 -9.84 -3.36 -1.42
N PHE A 20 -8.84 -3.66 -0.59
CA PHE A 20 -7.60 -4.28 -1.03
C PHE A 20 -7.80 -5.77 -1.27
N THR A 21 -7.16 -6.31 -2.29
CA THR A 21 -7.03 -7.75 -2.44
C THR A 21 -5.91 -8.27 -1.53
N THR A 22 -5.89 -9.57 -1.26
CA THR A 22 -4.85 -10.21 -0.41
C THR A 22 -3.42 -9.90 -0.90
N GLU A 23 -3.22 -9.82 -2.22
CA GLU A 23 -1.94 -9.40 -2.82
C GLU A 23 -1.59 -7.94 -2.50
N GLU A 24 -2.57 -7.04 -2.60
CA GLU A 24 -2.36 -5.61 -2.31
C GLU A 24 -2.05 -5.39 -0.84
N GLU A 25 -2.69 -6.14 0.07
CA GLU A 25 -2.37 -6.11 1.50
C GLU A 25 -0.94 -6.56 1.80
N GLN A 26 -0.47 -7.62 1.14
CA GLN A 26 0.90 -8.10 1.30
C GLN A 26 1.91 -7.06 0.82
N ILE A 27 1.71 -6.52 -0.39
CA ILE A 27 2.55 -5.46 -0.96
C ILE A 27 2.55 -4.24 -0.04
N PHE A 28 1.38 -3.84 0.47
CA PHE A 28 1.25 -2.71 1.39
C PHE A 28 1.99 -2.94 2.71
N THR A 29 1.91 -4.15 3.27
CA THR A 29 2.63 -4.52 4.50
C THR A 29 4.14 -4.47 4.29
N PHE A 30 4.64 -4.91 3.14
CA PHE A 30 6.07 -4.83 2.82
C PHE A 30 6.52 -3.39 2.58
N LEU A 31 5.73 -2.57 1.89
CA LEU A 31 6.00 -1.14 1.75
C LEU A 31 6.08 -0.45 3.11
N PHE A 32 5.16 -0.79 4.02
CA PHE A 32 5.13 -0.24 5.37
C PHE A 32 6.38 -0.58 6.18
N ARG A 33 6.84 -1.83 6.06
CA ARG A 33 8.07 -2.32 6.71
C ARG A 33 9.36 -1.73 6.09
N GLY A 34 9.25 -0.92 5.03
CA GLY A 34 10.40 -0.26 4.39
C GLY A 34 11.13 -1.12 3.36
N PHE A 35 10.52 -2.22 2.89
CA PHE A 35 11.11 -3.01 1.80
C PHE A 35 11.14 -2.20 0.50
N SER A 36 12.21 -2.39 -0.28
CA SER A 36 12.33 -1.84 -1.62
C SER A 36 11.42 -2.57 -2.62
N ASN A 37 11.05 -1.91 -3.71
CA ASN A 37 10.22 -2.51 -4.77
C ASN A 37 10.84 -3.81 -5.33
N LYS A 38 12.17 -3.90 -5.36
CA LYS A 38 12.90 -5.10 -5.79
C LYS A 38 12.72 -6.24 -4.80
N GLU A 39 12.88 -5.99 -3.51
CA GLU A 39 12.67 -7.02 -2.48
C GLU A 39 11.21 -7.48 -2.44
N ILE A 40 10.27 -6.55 -2.64
CA ILE A 40 8.84 -6.88 -2.76
C ILE A 40 8.63 -7.78 -3.96
N SER A 41 9.17 -7.43 -5.14
CA SER A 41 9.03 -8.25 -6.35
C SER A 41 9.53 -9.69 -6.17
N ILE A 42 10.64 -9.86 -5.44
CA ILE A 42 11.22 -11.17 -5.13
C ILE A 42 10.32 -11.93 -4.14
N LYS A 43 9.83 -11.27 -3.08
CA LYS A 43 8.99 -11.90 -2.05
C LYS A 43 7.59 -12.26 -2.53
N THR A 44 7.01 -11.46 -3.42
CA THR A 44 5.67 -11.72 -3.97
C THR A 44 5.71 -12.51 -5.28
N CYS A 45 6.89 -12.87 -5.79
CA CYS A 45 7.07 -13.50 -7.10
C CYS A 45 6.36 -12.73 -8.24
N LEU A 46 6.35 -11.40 -8.16
CA LEU A 46 5.72 -10.53 -9.16
C LEU A 46 6.80 -9.79 -9.94
N SER A 47 6.50 -9.40 -11.18
CA SER A 47 7.39 -8.50 -11.92
C SER A 47 7.47 -7.14 -11.20
N LEU A 48 8.64 -6.49 -11.25
CA LEU A 48 8.83 -5.12 -10.74
C LEU A 48 7.74 -4.16 -11.24
N ARG A 49 7.39 -4.25 -12.53
CA ARG A 49 6.36 -3.44 -13.16
C ARG A 49 4.97 -3.70 -12.56
N THR A 50 4.66 -4.96 -12.26
CA THR A 50 3.40 -5.33 -11.59
C THR A 50 3.36 -4.75 -10.17
N VAL A 51 4.45 -4.88 -9.42
CA VAL A 51 4.57 -4.30 -8.08
C VAL A 51 4.38 -2.78 -8.12
N GLU A 52 5.05 -2.07 -9.04
CA GLU A 52 4.90 -0.62 -9.20
C GLU A 52 3.47 -0.21 -9.54
N ARG A 53 2.79 -0.91 -10.45
CA ARG A 53 1.37 -0.66 -10.77
C ARG A 53 0.48 -0.85 -9.54
N ARG A 54 0.69 -1.92 -8.77
CA ARG A 54 -0.06 -2.19 -7.53
C ARG A 54 0.19 -1.11 -6.49
N ILE A 55 1.45 -0.68 -6.31
CA ILE A 55 1.80 0.43 -5.42
C ILE A 55 1.07 1.72 -5.82
N SER A 56 0.99 2.04 -7.12
CA SER A 56 0.24 3.18 -7.62
C SER A 56 -1.25 3.07 -7.31
N GLY A 57 -1.85 1.89 -7.53
CA GLY A 57 -3.26 1.64 -7.17
C GLY A 57 -3.53 1.79 -5.67
N ILE A 58 -2.61 1.32 -4.82
CA ILE A 58 -2.69 1.51 -3.36
C ILE A 58 -2.63 3.00 -3.01
N LYS A 59 -1.71 3.76 -3.61
CA LYS A 59 -1.60 5.22 -3.40
C LYS A 59 -2.87 5.97 -3.84
N GLU A 60 -3.47 5.58 -4.96
CA GLU A 60 -4.73 6.18 -5.43
C GLU A 60 -5.91 5.86 -4.50
N LYS A 61 -5.98 4.64 -3.96
CA LYS A 61 -6.98 4.26 -2.96
C LYS A 61 -6.81 5.08 -1.69
N ILE A 62 -5.58 5.23 -1.19
CA ILE A 62 -5.29 6.08 -0.02
C ILE A 62 -5.68 7.54 -0.28
N LYS A 63 -5.29 8.09 -1.43
CA LYS A 63 -5.64 9.47 -1.80
C LYS A 63 -7.16 9.70 -1.81
N ARG A 64 -7.94 8.71 -2.26
CA ARG A 64 -9.42 8.79 -2.21
C ARG A 64 -9.96 8.83 -0.78
N LEU A 65 -9.35 8.09 0.15
CA LEU A 65 -9.74 8.09 1.56
C LEU A 65 -9.42 9.41 2.26
N GLU A 66 -8.25 10.00 2.00
CA GLU A 66 -7.88 11.31 2.57
C GLU A 66 -8.82 12.45 2.14
N VAL A 67 -9.38 12.37 0.93
CA VAL A 67 -10.36 13.35 0.44
C VAL A 67 -11.67 13.26 1.24
N SER A 68 -12.00 12.11 1.80
CA SER A 68 -13.22 11.89 2.59
C SER A 68 -13.11 12.35 4.06
N ASP A 69 -11.89 12.43 4.63
CA ASP A 69 -11.66 12.90 6.00
C ASP A 69 -11.52 14.45 6.11
N ASN A 70 -11.59 15.17 4.99
CA ASN A 70 -11.49 16.64 4.93
C ASN A 70 -12.83 17.37 4.68
N VAL A 71 -13.97 16.72 4.94
CA VAL A 71 -15.32 17.31 4.84
C VAL A 71 -16.01 17.32 6.19
#